data_AF-A0AAR5PPJ5-F1
#
_entry.id   AF-A0AAR5PPJ5-F1
#
_cell.length_a   1.000
_cell.length_b   1.000
_cell.length_c   1.000
_cell.angle_alpha   90.00
_cell.angle_beta   90.00
_cell.angle_gamma   90.00
#
_symmetry.space_group_name_H-M   'P 1'
#
loop_
_entity.id
_entity.type
_entity.pdbx_description
1 polymer ?
#
loop_
_entity_poly.entity_id
_entity_poly.type
_entity_poly.pdbx_seq_one_letter_code
_entity_poly.pdbx_strand_id
1 'polypeptide(L)'
;MRLIAGILSLLFCFCWSADIDAIVFVILSQDDEFHYRLANELQNSLQEQYNYINASKRPANIFISPKSFKVSADWTITQLIDPVLTVAPKSAKWVIFLEDRTKVTLELLVKGLAKYNPNQEIWIGHQLQDAEPSIIHHFFFDENPDIFRYPNMGSGFAISVPLLERLKTRLDQLKPLDFHIDAAHEFSLFVRNQGSGPLIQHDELFCSKTQPNCATYPAKFHPCGVADVDSVFFAVKTCEKFHTNRVKAVQKTWYGFANEKAFFSDLEDPSIPTVSLKVPNTNQGHCQKTLAILQYSVKEFEKNPKLQWLVLVDDDTILSVARITKLKTCFEKGGLP
;
A
#
# COMPACT_ATOMS: atom_id res chain seq x y z
N MET A 1 -33.15 64.17 4.49
CA MET A 1 -32.33 63.77 3.33
C MET A 1 -31.79 62.38 3.63
N ARG A 2 -32.39 61.34 3.02
CA ARG A 2 -31.89 59.96 3.06
C ARG A 2 -30.58 59.91 2.27
N LEU A 3 -29.57 59.14 2.71
CA LEU A 3 -28.79 58.24 1.85
C LEU A 3 -27.77 57.47 2.73
N ILE A 4 -28.12 56.26 3.15
CA ILE A 4 -27.59 54.95 2.70
C ILE A 4 -26.32 54.53 3.47
N ALA A 5 -26.54 53.59 4.38
CA ALA A 5 -25.55 52.62 4.83
C ALA A 5 -25.08 51.79 3.63
N GLY A 6 -23.78 51.81 3.35
CA GLY A 6 -23.14 51.04 2.29
C GLY A 6 -22.18 50.03 2.89
N ILE A 7 -22.66 48.80 3.01
CA ILE A 7 -21.89 47.58 3.27
C ILE A 7 -20.76 47.48 2.25
N LEU A 8 -19.51 47.44 2.72
CA LEU A 8 -18.37 46.96 1.93
C LEU A 8 -17.74 45.77 2.66
N SER A 9 -18.50 44.68 2.72
CA SER A 9 -18.01 43.35 3.07
C SER A 9 -18.10 42.48 1.83
N LEU A 10 -17.18 42.68 0.89
CA LEU A 10 -17.05 41.85 -0.31
C LEU A 10 -15.57 41.78 -0.70
N LEU A 11 -15.11 40.55 -0.96
CA LEU A 11 -13.79 40.12 -1.44
C LEU A 11 -12.77 39.65 -0.38
N PHE A 12 -13.15 38.61 0.37
CA PHE A 12 -12.24 37.50 0.66
C PHE A 12 -12.72 36.24 -0.08
N CYS A 13 -12.87 36.33 -1.41
CA CYS A 13 -12.86 35.14 -2.25
C CYS A 13 -11.41 34.97 -2.72
N PHE A 14 -10.53 34.58 -1.79
CA PHE A 14 -9.13 34.34 -2.13
C PHE A 14 -9.05 33.15 -3.09
N CYS A 15 -8.07 33.22 -3.98
CA CYS A 15 -7.90 32.40 -5.16
C CYS A 15 -7.43 30.97 -4.78
N TRP A 16 -8.34 30.04 -4.50
CA TRP A 16 -7.99 28.62 -4.32
C TRP A 16 -7.84 27.86 -5.66
N SER A 17 -8.39 28.42 -6.74
CA SER A 17 -8.47 27.77 -8.05
C SER A 17 -7.10 27.49 -8.69
N ALA A 18 -6.10 28.36 -8.48
CA ALA A 18 -4.80 28.22 -9.14
C ALA A 18 -3.90 27.13 -8.52
N ASP A 19 -4.05 26.82 -7.22
CA ASP A 19 -3.15 25.87 -6.55
C ASP A 19 -3.66 24.43 -6.60
N ILE A 20 -4.97 24.20 -6.72
CA ILE A 20 -5.52 22.84 -6.85
C ILE A 20 -5.26 22.21 -8.23
N ASP A 21 -5.25 23.02 -9.29
CA ASP A 21 -4.95 22.59 -10.66
C ASP A 21 -3.48 22.13 -10.82
N ALA A 22 -2.64 22.49 -9.85
CA ALA A 22 -1.24 22.09 -9.78
C ALA A 22 -1.00 20.78 -9.01
N ILE A 23 -2.06 20.07 -8.60
CA ILE A 23 -1.96 18.79 -7.90
C ILE A 23 -2.35 17.66 -8.85
N VAL A 24 -1.53 16.61 -8.86
CA VAL A 24 -1.80 15.33 -9.53
C VAL A 24 -2.06 14.26 -8.48
N PHE A 25 -3.16 13.53 -8.60
CA PHE A 25 -3.50 12.41 -7.74
C PHE A 25 -3.24 11.09 -8.47
N VAL A 26 -2.54 10.19 -7.80
CA VAL A 26 -2.28 8.82 -8.28
C VAL A 26 -2.86 7.85 -7.26
N ILE A 27 -3.90 7.14 -7.66
CA ILE A 27 -4.57 6.12 -6.86
C ILE A 27 -3.94 4.76 -7.22
N LEU A 28 -3.17 4.22 -6.28
CA LEU A 28 -2.63 2.87 -6.32
C LEU A 28 -3.78 1.88 -6.10
N SER A 29 -3.99 1.00 -7.07
CA SER A 29 -5.06 0.01 -7.10
C SER A 29 -4.52 -1.30 -7.65
N GLN A 30 -5.35 -2.35 -7.61
CA GLN A 30 -5.09 -3.62 -8.29
C GLN A 30 -6.05 -3.83 -9.46
N ASP A 31 -5.66 -4.70 -10.40
CA ASP A 31 -6.46 -5.07 -11.58
C ASP A 31 -7.46 -6.19 -11.27
N ASP A 32 -8.32 -5.92 -10.29
CA ASP A 32 -9.46 -6.75 -9.91
C ASP A 32 -10.69 -5.88 -9.60
N GLU A 33 -11.88 -6.48 -9.64
CA GLU A 33 -13.14 -5.76 -9.49
C GLU A 33 -13.28 -5.03 -8.15
N PHE A 34 -12.82 -5.65 -7.05
CA PHE A 34 -12.98 -5.10 -5.71
C PHE A 34 -12.13 -3.85 -5.51
N HIS A 35 -10.83 -3.94 -5.80
CA HIS A 35 -9.90 -2.82 -5.67
C HIS A 35 -10.23 -1.71 -6.69
N TYR A 36 -10.57 -2.06 -7.93
CA TYR A 36 -10.95 -1.09 -8.94
C TYR A 36 -12.23 -0.32 -8.55
N ARG A 37 -13.23 -0.97 -7.94
CA ARG A 37 -14.42 -0.29 -7.42
C ARG A 37 -14.05 0.78 -6.39
N LEU A 38 -13.20 0.43 -5.42
CA LEU A 38 -12.73 1.36 -4.38
C LEU A 38 -11.97 2.55 -4.98
N ALA A 39 -11.09 2.28 -5.95
CA ALA A 39 -10.35 3.32 -6.65
C ALA A 39 -11.25 4.27 -7.43
N ASN A 40 -12.31 3.76 -8.08
CA ASN A 40 -13.31 4.62 -8.76
C ASN A 40 -14.14 5.44 -7.76
N GLU A 41 -14.55 4.85 -6.62
CA GLU A 41 -15.24 5.59 -5.56
C GLU A 41 -14.38 6.76 -5.05
N LEU A 42 -13.08 6.54 -4.85
CA LEU A 42 -12.13 7.59 -4.46
C LEU A 42 -11.95 8.63 -5.58
N GLN A 43 -11.77 8.21 -6.83
CA GLN A 43 -11.65 9.11 -7.98
C GLN A 43 -12.88 10.02 -8.11
N ASN A 44 -14.09 9.46 -8.01
CA ASN A 44 -15.34 10.21 -8.07
C ASN A 44 -15.46 11.19 -6.90
N SER A 45 -15.16 10.74 -5.68
CA SER A 45 -15.17 11.61 -4.49
C SER A 45 -14.19 12.78 -4.62
N LEU A 46 -12.98 12.55 -5.13
CA LEU A 46 -12.01 13.61 -5.40
C LEU A 46 -12.51 14.58 -6.48
N GLN A 47 -13.10 14.07 -7.57
CA GLN A 47 -13.63 14.90 -8.65
C GLN A 47 -14.81 15.76 -8.18
N GLU A 48 -15.70 15.23 -7.34
CA GLU A 48 -16.80 15.97 -6.73
C GLU A 48 -16.29 17.09 -5.81
N GLN A 49 -15.36 16.78 -4.91
CA GLN A 49 -14.75 17.77 -4.03
C GLN A 49 -13.99 18.84 -4.82
N TYR A 50 -13.27 18.44 -5.88
CA TYR A 50 -12.58 19.36 -6.77
C TYR A 50 -13.57 20.30 -7.46
N ASN A 51 -14.68 19.79 -7.99
CA ASN A 51 -15.71 20.60 -8.63
C ASN A 51 -16.37 21.59 -7.65
N TYR A 52 -16.45 21.23 -6.37
CA TYR A 52 -16.99 22.10 -5.34
C TYR A 52 -16.08 23.31 -5.06
N ILE A 53 -14.76 23.11 -5.03
CA ILE A 53 -13.79 24.18 -4.68
C ILE A 53 -13.15 24.88 -5.89
N ASN A 54 -13.18 24.28 -7.09
CA ASN A 54 -12.66 24.88 -8.31
C ASN A 54 -13.75 25.53 -9.16
N ALA A 55 -13.75 26.86 -9.23
CA ALA A 55 -14.68 27.63 -10.06
C ALA A 55 -14.55 27.36 -11.57
N SER A 56 -13.39 26.91 -12.04
CA SER A 56 -13.08 26.69 -13.47
C SER A 56 -13.76 25.46 -14.09
N LYS A 57 -14.31 24.54 -13.28
CA LYS A 57 -14.98 23.28 -13.70
C LYS A 57 -14.18 22.41 -14.70
N ARG A 58 -12.85 22.49 -14.65
CA ARG A 58 -11.97 21.59 -15.43
C ARG A 58 -11.96 20.19 -14.79
N PRO A 59 -11.61 19.12 -15.52
CA PRO A 59 -11.39 17.83 -14.88
C PRO A 59 -10.15 17.89 -13.99
N ALA A 60 -10.19 17.21 -12.84
CA ALA A 60 -9.04 17.08 -11.96
C ALA A 60 -8.02 16.10 -12.54
N ASN A 61 -6.73 16.27 -12.23
CA ASN A 61 -5.67 15.35 -12.66
C ASN A 61 -5.66 14.13 -11.72
N ILE A 62 -6.55 13.16 -11.94
CA ILE A 62 -6.69 11.95 -11.11
C ILE A 62 -6.49 10.70 -11.95
N PHE A 63 -5.47 9.90 -11.60
CA PHE A 63 -5.09 8.69 -12.32
C PHE A 63 -5.22 7.46 -11.42
N ILE A 64 -5.69 6.35 -11.99
CA ILE A 64 -5.77 5.04 -11.30
C ILE A 64 -4.68 4.15 -11.91
N SER A 65 -3.73 3.66 -11.11
CA SER A 65 -2.46 3.14 -11.62
C SER A 65 -2.59 2.06 -12.70
N PRO A 66 -3.40 0.99 -12.55
CA PRO A 66 -3.39 -0.11 -13.52
C PRO A 66 -4.04 0.31 -14.84
N LYS A 67 -5.03 1.22 -14.75
CA LYS A 67 -5.78 1.73 -15.91
C LYS A 67 -5.00 2.79 -16.68
N SER A 68 -4.32 3.69 -15.97
CA SER A 68 -3.71 4.88 -16.54
C SER A 68 -2.33 4.62 -17.13
N PHE A 69 -1.51 3.75 -16.51
CA PHE A 69 -0.10 3.64 -16.86
C PHE A 69 0.27 2.30 -17.52
N LYS A 70 -0.46 1.21 -17.24
CA LYS A 70 -0.19 -0.12 -17.82
C LYS A 70 1.28 -0.56 -17.70
N VAL A 71 1.90 -0.25 -16.57
CA VAL A 71 3.28 -0.63 -16.27
C VAL A 71 3.28 -1.84 -15.34
N SER A 72 4.21 -2.78 -15.56
CA SER A 72 4.40 -3.89 -14.63
C SER A 72 4.83 -3.37 -13.26
N ALA A 73 4.33 -4.00 -12.19
CA ALA A 73 4.61 -3.58 -10.82
C ALA A 73 4.23 -2.12 -10.51
N ASP A 74 3.13 -1.64 -11.09
CA ASP A 74 2.53 -0.33 -10.80
C ASP A 74 2.01 -0.18 -9.36
N TRP A 75 1.98 -1.27 -8.59
CA TRP A 75 1.80 -1.25 -7.14
C TRP A 75 3.03 -0.69 -6.39
N THR A 76 4.16 -0.48 -7.09
CA THR A 76 5.36 0.20 -6.57
C THR A 76 5.43 1.64 -7.08
N ILE A 77 6.02 2.53 -6.28
CA ILE A 77 6.07 3.96 -6.62
C ILE A 77 7.12 4.26 -7.70
N THR A 78 8.26 3.57 -7.69
CA THR A 78 9.38 3.82 -8.61
C THR A 78 8.98 3.63 -10.08
N GLN A 79 8.18 2.60 -10.37
CA GLN A 79 7.69 2.30 -11.72
C GLN A 79 6.71 3.35 -12.24
N LEU A 80 6.10 4.13 -11.35
CA LEU A 80 5.14 5.17 -11.69
C LEU A 80 5.76 6.55 -11.93
N ILE A 81 7.04 6.75 -11.57
CA ILE A 81 7.69 8.08 -11.65
C ILE A 81 7.64 8.65 -13.07
N ASP A 82 8.11 7.89 -14.06
CA ASP A 82 8.18 8.35 -15.45
C ASP A 82 6.80 8.49 -16.12
N PRO A 83 5.88 7.51 -16.02
CA PRO A 83 4.52 7.65 -16.53
C PRO A 83 3.77 8.84 -15.92
N VAL A 84 3.89 9.07 -14.61
CA VAL A 84 3.21 10.18 -13.93
C VAL A 84 3.74 11.53 -14.40
N LEU A 85 5.07 11.70 -14.49
CA LEU A 85 5.67 12.93 -15.01
C LEU A 85 5.30 13.19 -16.48
N THR A 86 5.11 12.13 -17.27
CA THR A 86 4.71 12.23 -18.68
C THR A 86 3.30 12.79 -18.84
N VAL A 87 2.36 12.42 -17.96
CA VAL A 87 0.96 12.88 -18.03
C VAL A 87 0.67 14.13 -17.21
N ALA A 88 1.54 14.48 -16.26
CA ALA A 88 1.36 15.64 -15.40
C ALA A 88 1.37 16.94 -16.24
N PRO A 89 0.47 17.90 -15.95
CA PRO A 89 0.52 19.20 -16.61
C PRO A 89 1.82 19.92 -16.24
N LYS A 90 2.34 20.78 -17.13
CA LYS A 90 3.55 21.58 -16.86
C LYS A 90 3.43 22.50 -15.64
N SER A 91 2.20 22.81 -15.22
CA SER A 91 1.92 23.60 -14.02
C SER A 91 1.87 22.75 -12.74
N ALA A 92 2.04 21.44 -12.82
CA ALA A 92 2.04 20.56 -11.66
C ALA A 92 3.16 20.96 -10.69
N LYS A 93 2.80 21.00 -9.41
CA LYS A 93 3.65 21.30 -8.26
C LYS A 93 3.79 20.10 -7.33
N TRP A 94 2.71 19.32 -7.23
CA TRP A 94 2.61 18.18 -6.32
C TRP A 94 2.07 16.96 -7.02
N VAL A 95 2.61 15.80 -6.68
CA VAL A 95 2.02 14.49 -6.94
C VAL A 95 1.65 13.88 -5.59
N ILE A 96 0.42 13.38 -5.47
CA ILE A 96 -0.10 12.77 -4.25
C ILE A 96 -0.43 11.32 -4.57
N PHE A 97 0.29 10.41 -3.92
CA PHE A 97 0.03 8.98 -4.02
C PHE A 97 -0.93 8.57 -2.90
N LEU A 98 -1.98 7.84 -3.29
CA LEU A 98 -3.06 7.39 -2.43
C LEU A 98 -3.29 5.90 -2.69
N GLU A 99 -3.56 5.10 -1.67
CA GLU A 99 -4.18 3.78 -1.88
C GLU A 99 -5.68 3.93 -2.19
N ASP A 100 -6.26 2.96 -2.90
CA ASP A 100 -7.69 2.88 -3.25
C ASP A 100 -8.68 3.06 -2.08
N ARG A 101 -8.25 2.81 -0.84
CA ARG A 101 -9.05 2.97 0.39
C ARG A 101 -8.71 4.22 1.18
N THR A 102 -7.85 5.10 0.67
CA THR A 102 -7.55 6.37 1.32
C THR A 102 -8.79 7.26 1.27
N LYS A 103 -9.15 7.89 2.40
CA LYS A 103 -10.13 8.97 2.42
C LYS A 103 -9.42 10.30 2.35
N VAL A 104 -9.98 11.24 1.60
CA VAL A 104 -9.38 12.55 1.36
C VAL A 104 -10.41 13.64 1.63
N THR A 105 -10.02 14.64 2.42
CA THR A 105 -10.68 15.93 2.55
C THR A 105 -9.85 16.96 1.78
N LEU A 106 -10.24 17.21 0.54
CA LEU A 106 -9.43 17.93 -0.45
C LEU A 106 -9.16 19.38 -0.06
N GLU A 107 -10.14 20.08 0.53
CA GLU A 107 -9.95 21.45 1.01
C GLU A 107 -8.85 21.55 2.06
N LEU A 108 -8.83 20.63 3.05
CA LEU A 108 -7.79 20.58 4.07
C LEU A 108 -6.42 20.27 3.44
N LEU A 109 -6.38 19.35 2.48
CA LEU A 109 -5.15 18.97 1.79
C LEU A 109 -4.55 20.15 1.03
N VAL A 110 -5.35 20.84 0.21
CA VAL A 110 -4.91 22.02 -0.56
C VAL A 110 -4.43 23.13 0.38
N LYS A 111 -5.19 23.42 1.45
CA LYS A 111 -4.81 24.42 2.46
C LYS A 111 -3.49 24.08 3.15
N GLY A 112 -3.31 22.80 3.44
CA GLY A 112 -2.13 22.27 4.10
C GLY A 112 -0.88 22.39 3.23
N LEU A 113 -0.99 21.98 1.97
CA LEU A 113 0.12 22.03 1.00
C LEU A 113 0.56 23.46 0.67
N ALA A 114 -0.35 24.44 0.74
CA ALA A 114 -0.03 25.85 0.51
C ALA A 114 1.02 26.44 1.48
N LYS A 115 1.32 25.75 2.60
CA LYS A 115 2.36 26.14 3.56
C LYS A 115 3.78 25.88 3.05
N TYR A 116 3.93 25.01 2.06
CA TYR A 116 5.23 24.54 1.56
C TYR A 116 5.63 25.29 0.29
N ASN A 117 6.94 25.44 0.05
CA ASN A 117 7.45 25.94 -1.22
C ASN A 117 7.56 24.78 -2.22
N PRO A 118 6.69 24.68 -3.24
CA PRO A 118 6.66 23.54 -4.17
C PRO A 118 7.88 23.46 -5.09
N ASN A 119 8.74 24.50 -5.13
CA ASN A 119 9.97 24.51 -5.91
C ASN A 119 11.14 23.82 -5.19
N GLN A 120 10.95 23.39 -3.95
CA GLN A 120 11.94 22.63 -3.19
C GLN A 120 11.69 21.13 -3.32
N GLU A 121 12.74 20.32 -3.09
CA GLU A 121 12.61 18.87 -3.02
C GLU A 121 11.95 18.44 -1.71
N ILE A 122 10.62 18.31 -1.72
CA ILE A 122 9.82 18.00 -0.54
C ILE A 122 9.12 16.65 -0.70
N TRP A 123 9.17 15.87 0.37
CA TRP A 123 8.41 14.65 0.53
C TRP A 123 7.79 14.61 1.92
N ILE A 124 6.46 14.63 1.97
CA ILE A 124 5.69 14.73 3.22
C ILE A 124 4.63 13.63 3.29
N GLY A 125 4.36 13.13 4.49
CA GLY A 125 3.35 12.10 4.72
C GLY A 125 3.31 11.68 6.19
N HIS A 126 2.57 10.61 6.48
CA HIS A 126 2.62 10.02 7.81
C HIS A 126 3.84 9.11 7.92
N GLN A 127 4.95 9.61 8.46
CA GLN A 127 6.17 8.80 8.61
C GLN A 127 5.97 7.63 9.58
N LEU A 128 6.56 6.49 9.23
CA LEU A 128 6.73 5.31 10.07
C LEU A 128 8.21 5.12 10.36
N GLN A 129 8.48 4.48 11.50
CA GLN A 129 9.81 4.12 11.96
C GLN A 129 9.71 2.79 12.68
N ASP A 130 10.61 1.87 12.35
CA ASP A 130 10.75 0.64 13.11
C ASP A 130 11.61 0.91 14.36
N ALA A 131 11.18 0.38 15.52
CA ALA A 131 11.98 0.46 16.74
C ALA A 131 13.21 -0.46 16.69
N GLU A 132 13.10 -1.56 15.92
CA GLU A 132 14.16 -2.53 15.70
C GLU A 132 14.00 -3.16 14.30
N PRO A 133 15.07 -3.77 13.75
CA PRO A 133 15.02 -4.45 12.47
C PRO A 133 14.07 -5.66 12.45
N SER A 134 12.79 -5.42 12.20
CA SER A 134 11.74 -6.46 12.31
C SER A 134 11.55 -7.27 11.02
N ILE A 135 11.88 -6.70 9.86
CA ILE A 135 11.76 -7.34 8.55
C ILE A 135 13.15 -7.53 7.96
N ILE A 136 13.61 -8.78 7.85
CA ILE A 136 15.01 -9.10 7.49
C ILE A 136 15.42 -8.45 6.16
N HIS A 137 14.52 -8.41 5.17
CA HIS A 137 14.80 -7.82 3.86
C HIS A 137 14.89 -6.29 3.87
N HIS A 138 14.28 -5.61 4.85
CA HIS A 138 14.38 -4.16 5.01
C HIS A 138 15.78 -3.76 5.46
N PHE A 139 16.38 -4.55 6.36
CA PHE A 139 17.62 -4.19 7.05
C PHE A 139 18.84 -4.99 6.61
N PHE A 140 18.72 -5.78 5.53
CA PHE A 140 19.84 -6.54 4.99
C PHE A 140 21.05 -5.65 4.62
N PHE A 141 20.81 -4.37 4.34
CA PHE A 141 21.81 -3.39 3.92
C PHE A 141 22.30 -2.44 5.04
N ASP A 142 22.22 -2.87 6.30
CA ASP A 142 22.80 -2.16 7.46
C ASP A 142 22.21 -0.75 7.67
N GLU A 143 20.90 -0.63 7.46
CA GLU A 143 20.20 0.61 7.73
C GLU A 143 19.90 0.77 9.21
N ASN A 144 20.37 1.88 9.80
CA ASN A 144 20.04 2.20 11.17
C ASN A 144 18.52 2.52 11.29
N PRO A 145 17.71 1.69 11.98
CA PRO A 145 16.27 1.92 12.17
C PRO A 145 15.99 3.24 12.90
N ASP A 146 16.96 3.77 13.68
CA ASP A 146 16.83 5.07 14.33
C ASP A 146 16.73 6.23 13.33
N ILE A 147 17.28 6.06 12.13
CA ILE A 147 17.38 7.11 11.11
C ILE A 147 16.41 6.86 9.95
N PHE A 148 16.16 5.60 9.61
CA PHE A 148 15.33 5.27 8.46
C PHE A 148 13.84 5.55 8.72
N ARG A 149 13.18 6.17 7.74
CA ARG A 149 11.75 6.53 7.78
C ARG A 149 11.11 6.22 6.44
N TYR A 150 9.88 5.72 6.49
CA TYR A 150 9.10 5.36 5.31
C TYR A 150 7.64 5.81 5.46
N PRO A 151 6.87 6.01 4.38
CA PRO A 151 5.48 6.46 4.48
C PRO A 151 4.56 5.35 4.96
N ASN A 152 3.56 5.71 5.78
CA ASN A 152 2.35 4.92 5.87
C ASN A 152 1.53 5.08 4.58
N MET A 153 1.64 4.11 3.67
CA MET A 153 1.02 4.15 2.35
C MET A 153 -0.50 4.35 2.39
N GLY A 154 -1.20 3.74 3.35
CA GLY A 154 -2.65 3.89 3.49
C GLY A 154 -3.11 5.29 3.91
N SER A 155 -2.21 6.14 4.43
CA SER A 155 -2.48 7.57 4.65
C SER A 155 -2.28 8.40 3.38
N GLY A 156 -1.62 7.85 2.37
CA GLY A 156 -1.06 8.59 1.25
C GLY A 156 0.15 9.45 1.66
N PHE A 157 0.80 10.04 0.66
CA PHE A 157 1.88 11.00 0.83
C PHE A 157 1.94 11.96 -0.37
N ALA A 158 2.54 13.13 -0.18
CA ALA A 158 2.77 14.10 -1.24
C ALA A 158 4.26 14.26 -1.54
N ILE A 159 4.58 14.34 -2.83
CA ILE A 159 5.93 14.58 -3.34
C ILE A 159 5.91 15.79 -4.28
N SER A 160 6.84 16.71 -4.08
CA SER A 160 7.01 17.87 -4.96
C SER A 160 7.52 17.41 -6.32
N VAL A 161 7.10 18.07 -7.40
CA VAL A 161 7.58 17.76 -8.76
C VAL A 161 9.12 17.84 -8.90
N PRO A 162 9.84 18.84 -8.35
CA PRO A 162 11.31 18.88 -8.43
C PRO A 162 11.99 17.63 -7.87
N LEU A 163 11.50 17.12 -6.73
CA LEU A 163 12.02 15.86 -6.18
C LEU A 163 11.73 14.69 -7.11
N LEU A 164 10.51 14.60 -7.66
CA LEU A 164 10.14 13.52 -8.58
C LEU A 164 10.98 13.53 -9.86
N GLU A 165 11.30 14.70 -10.41
CA GLU A 165 12.20 14.85 -11.58
C GLU A 165 13.63 14.41 -11.28
N ARG A 166 14.17 14.75 -10.10
CA ARG A 166 15.48 14.25 -9.65
C ARG A 166 15.47 12.72 -9.54
N LEU A 167 14.40 12.17 -8.97
CA LEU A 167 14.23 10.73 -8.82
C LEU A 167 14.13 10.04 -10.19
N LYS A 168 13.44 10.63 -11.17
CA LYS A 168 13.42 10.15 -12.55
C LYS A 168 14.83 10.09 -13.13
N THR A 169 15.60 11.17 -13.02
CA THR A 169 16.98 11.25 -13.53
C THR A 169 17.85 10.14 -12.95
N ARG A 170 17.67 9.82 -11.66
CA ARG A 170 18.35 8.70 -11.00
C ARG A 170 17.86 7.34 -11.50
N LEU A 171 16.55 7.17 -11.67
CA LEU A 171 15.97 5.92 -12.17
C LEU A 171 16.54 5.56 -13.54
N ASP A 172 16.67 6.55 -14.43
CA ASP A 172 17.24 6.39 -15.78
C ASP A 172 18.71 5.90 -15.77
N GLN A 173 19.42 6.02 -14.64
CA GLN A 173 20.82 5.58 -14.46
C GLN A 173 20.95 4.19 -13.82
N LEU A 174 19.86 3.64 -13.29
CA LEU A 174 19.88 2.35 -12.60
C LEU A 174 19.44 1.23 -13.55
N LYS A 175 19.93 0.02 -13.27
CA LYS A 175 19.37 -1.17 -13.89
C LYS A 175 17.98 -1.43 -13.31
N PRO A 176 16.98 -1.78 -14.13
CA PRO A 176 15.68 -2.22 -13.65
C PRO A 176 15.85 -3.36 -12.63
N LEU A 177 15.06 -3.30 -11.56
CA LEU A 177 14.92 -4.39 -10.60
C LEU A 177 13.93 -5.41 -11.17
N ASP A 178 14.27 -6.69 -11.08
CA ASP A 178 13.42 -7.78 -11.58
C ASP A 178 12.35 -8.21 -10.57
N PHE A 179 12.45 -7.77 -9.31
CA PHE A 179 11.48 -8.07 -8.25
C PHE A 179 11.40 -6.95 -7.22
N HIS A 180 10.25 -6.88 -6.55
CA HIS A 180 9.93 -5.91 -5.51
C HIS A 180 9.30 -6.64 -4.32
N ILE A 181 9.61 -6.22 -3.11
CA ILE A 181 9.15 -6.83 -1.85
C ILE A 181 8.20 -5.88 -1.11
N ASP A 182 8.67 -4.65 -0.81
CA ASP A 182 7.91 -3.66 -0.05
C ASP A 182 8.04 -2.28 -0.72
N ALA A 183 6.94 -1.81 -1.31
CA ALA A 183 6.92 -0.57 -2.05
C ALA A 183 7.28 0.66 -1.21
N ALA A 184 6.87 0.71 0.06
CA ALA A 184 7.13 1.84 0.94
C ALA A 184 8.62 1.88 1.33
N HIS A 185 9.16 0.74 1.75
CA HIS A 185 10.56 0.62 2.15
C HIS A 185 11.50 0.85 0.97
N GLU A 186 11.27 0.16 -0.15
CA GLU A 186 12.10 0.26 -1.36
C GLU A 186 12.08 1.68 -1.94
N PHE A 187 10.91 2.33 -1.96
CA PHE A 187 10.84 3.72 -2.41
C PHE A 187 11.60 4.65 -1.46
N SER A 188 11.51 4.43 -0.14
CA SER A 188 12.23 5.24 0.85
C SER A 188 13.75 5.10 0.74
N LEU A 189 14.25 3.87 0.55
CA LEU A 189 15.65 3.58 0.22
C LEU A 189 16.09 4.32 -1.05
N PHE A 190 15.23 4.26 -2.07
CA PHE A 190 15.46 4.93 -3.33
C PHE A 190 15.53 6.46 -3.10
N VAL A 191 14.57 7.10 -2.44
CA VAL A 191 14.61 8.55 -2.21
C VAL A 191 15.82 8.98 -1.38
N ARG A 192 16.13 8.24 -0.31
CA ARG A 192 17.24 8.54 0.61
C ARG A 192 18.59 8.52 -0.09
N ASN A 193 18.80 7.64 -1.07
CA ASN A 193 20.02 7.54 -1.87
C ASN A 193 21.31 7.65 -1.02
N GLN A 194 21.51 6.70 -0.10
CA GLN A 194 22.67 6.66 0.81
C GLN A 194 22.85 7.95 1.64
N GLY A 195 21.78 8.69 1.90
CA GLY A 195 21.76 9.92 2.70
C GLY A 195 21.92 11.21 1.91
N SER A 196 22.08 11.15 0.59
CA SER A 196 22.14 12.35 -0.27
C SER A 196 20.76 12.91 -0.64
N GLY A 197 19.69 12.13 -0.44
CA GLY A 197 18.32 12.55 -0.64
C GLY A 197 17.59 12.90 0.66
N PRO A 198 16.42 13.56 0.55
CA PRO A 198 15.63 13.91 1.70
C PRO A 198 15.02 12.66 2.37
N LEU A 199 14.73 12.77 3.65
CA LEU A 199 13.86 11.83 4.36
C LEU A 199 12.41 12.31 4.20
N ILE A 200 11.46 11.38 4.35
CA ILE A 200 10.05 11.77 4.47
C ILE A 200 9.88 12.64 5.72
N GLN A 201 9.15 13.74 5.57
CA GLN A 201 8.77 14.63 6.67
C GLN A 201 7.39 14.25 7.19
N HIS A 202 7.25 14.10 8.51
CA HIS A 202 5.94 13.91 9.12
C HIS A 202 5.09 15.17 8.98
N ASP A 203 3.86 15.02 8.49
CA ASP A 203 2.87 16.10 8.42
C ASP A 203 1.51 15.60 8.94
N GLU A 204 0.90 16.38 9.82
CA GLU A 204 -0.40 16.07 10.45
C GLU A 204 -1.58 16.04 9.47
N LEU A 205 -1.40 16.54 8.24
CA LEU A 205 -2.35 16.34 7.15
C LEU A 205 -2.57 14.86 6.84
N PHE A 206 -1.54 14.03 7.00
CA PHE A 206 -1.57 12.60 6.71
C PHE A 206 -1.61 11.81 8.01
N CYS A 207 -2.69 11.06 8.24
CA CYS A 207 -2.90 10.39 9.52
C CYS A 207 -3.10 8.89 9.34
N SER A 208 -2.61 8.12 10.30
CA SER A 208 -2.84 6.66 10.37
C SER A 208 -4.28 6.30 10.74
N LYS A 209 -5.06 7.25 11.26
CA LYS A 209 -6.48 7.10 11.62
C LYS A 209 -7.21 8.43 11.48
N THR A 210 -8.54 8.36 11.39
CA THR A 210 -9.39 9.56 11.39
C THR A 210 -9.20 10.38 12.68
N GLN A 211 -8.97 11.68 12.52
CA GLN A 211 -8.81 12.65 13.60
C GLN A 211 -9.11 14.08 13.08
N PRO A 212 -9.36 15.07 13.96
CA PRO A 212 -9.53 16.46 13.53
C PRO A 212 -8.34 16.97 12.72
N ASN A 213 -8.61 17.83 11.73
CA ASN A 213 -7.60 18.40 10.82
C ASN A 213 -6.84 17.39 9.94
N CYS A 214 -7.27 16.13 9.92
CA CYS A 214 -6.71 15.12 9.06
C CYS A 214 -7.21 15.29 7.62
N ALA A 215 -6.31 15.58 6.69
CA ALA A 215 -6.65 15.69 5.27
C ALA A 215 -6.76 14.32 4.61
N THR A 216 -5.90 13.36 4.96
CA THR A 216 -5.91 12.02 4.39
C THR A 216 -5.69 10.93 5.45
N TYR A 217 -6.44 9.84 5.34
CA TYR A 217 -6.31 8.71 6.26
C TYR A 217 -6.84 7.41 5.63
N PRO A 218 -6.35 6.24 6.07
CA PRO A 218 -6.87 4.96 5.58
C PRO A 218 -8.30 4.76 6.06
N ALA A 219 -9.22 4.41 5.16
CA ALA A 219 -10.54 3.97 5.56
C ALA A 219 -10.44 2.74 6.47
N LYS A 220 -11.44 2.56 7.34
CA LYS A 220 -11.65 1.26 8.00
C LYS A 220 -12.07 0.24 6.95
N PHE A 221 -11.63 -1.00 7.12
CA PHE A 221 -12.02 -2.07 6.21
C PHE A 221 -13.28 -2.74 6.72
N HIS A 222 -14.19 -2.96 5.79
CA HIS A 222 -15.42 -3.69 6.02
C HIS A 222 -15.38 -4.93 5.12
N PRO A 223 -15.61 -6.14 5.67
CA PRO A 223 -15.73 -7.34 4.85
C PRO A 223 -16.86 -7.21 3.84
N CYS A 224 -16.74 -7.85 2.69
CA CYS A 224 -17.78 -7.84 1.65
C CYS A 224 -18.81 -8.96 1.83
N GLY A 225 -18.57 -9.89 2.76
CA GLY A 225 -19.48 -10.98 3.09
C GLY A 225 -19.18 -11.59 4.46
N VAL A 226 -19.77 -12.77 4.70
CA VAL A 226 -19.58 -13.50 5.96
C VAL A 226 -18.26 -14.28 5.90
N ALA A 227 -17.39 -14.02 6.88
CA ALA A 227 -16.10 -14.69 6.99
C ALA A 227 -16.28 -16.13 7.50
N ASP A 228 -15.77 -17.09 6.74
CA ASP A 228 -15.70 -18.52 7.12
C ASP A 228 -14.23 -18.98 7.10
N VAL A 229 -13.70 -19.29 8.29
CA VAL A 229 -12.30 -19.74 8.45
C VAL A 229 -12.14 -21.21 8.06
N ASP A 230 -13.21 -22.01 8.13
CA ASP A 230 -13.18 -23.44 7.77
C ASP A 230 -13.06 -23.64 6.27
N SER A 231 -13.34 -22.61 5.47
CA SER A 231 -13.17 -22.65 4.02
C SER A 231 -11.73 -22.38 3.56
N VAL A 232 -10.77 -22.18 4.48
CA VAL A 232 -9.40 -21.75 4.17
C VAL A 232 -8.38 -22.74 4.72
N PHE A 233 -7.55 -23.30 3.84
CA PHE A 233 -6.42 -24.13 4.24
C PHE A 233 -5.15 -23.29 4.36
N PHE A 234 -4.56 -23.26 5.55
CA PHE A 234 -3.31 -22.54 5.83
C PHE A 234 -2.11 -23.48 5.75
N ALA A 235 -1.29 -23.31 4.71
CA ALA A 235 -0.09 -24.10 4.48
C ALA A 235 1.16 -23.29 4.85
N VAL A 236 1.89 -23.74 5.86
CA VAL A 236 3.15 -23.09 6.29
C VAL A 236 4.34 -23.88 5.75
N LYS A 237 5.11 -23.28 4.87
CA LYS A 237 6.35 -23.83 4.31
C LYS A 237 7.50 -23.61 5.29
N THR A 238 8.17 -24.68 5.70
CA THR A 238 9.30 -24.65 6.64
C THR A 238 10.35 -25.71 6.31
N CYS A 239 11.37 -25.87 7.16
CA CYS A 239 12.32 -26.97 7.13
C CYS A 239 12.78 -27.34 8.56
N GLU A 240 13.43 -28.50 8.70
CA GLU A 240 13.94 -29.04 9.98
C GLU A 240 14.66 -27.99 10.83
N LYS A 241 15.49 -27.16 10.19
CA LYS A 241 16.25 -26.09 10.86
C LYS A 241 15.38 -25.15 11.69
N PHE A 242 14.12 -24.94 11.29
CA PHE A 242 13.25 -23.92 11.87
C PHE A 242 12.16 -24.45 12.80
N HIS A 243 12.13 -25.76 13.02
CA HIS A 243 11.19 -26.46 13.91
C HIS A 243 11.20 -25.92 15.34
N THR A 244 12.37 -25.64 15.89
CA THR A 244 12.51 -25.24 17.30
C THR A 244 12.39 -23.74 17.54
N ASN A 245 12.40 -22.91 16.49
CA ASN A 245 12.34 -21.45 16.59
C ASN A 245 11.13 -20.84 15.85
N ARG A 246 11.17 -20.69 14.52
CA ARG A 246 10.17 -19.98 13.73
C ARG A 246 8.82 -20.68 13.78
N VAL A 247 8.81 -22.02 13.67
CA VAL A 247 7.58 -22.82 13.80
C VAL A 247 6.92 -22.59 15.16
N LYS A 248 7.70 -22.57 16.25
CA LYS A 248 7.15 -22.25 17.59
C LYS A 248 6.59 -20.83 17.66
N ALA A 249 7.19 -19.85 16.99
CA ALA A 249 6.66 -18.49 16.93
C ALA A 249 5.32 -18.45 16.16
N VAL A 250 5.23 -19.12 15.02
CA VAL A 250 3.99 -19.27 14.24
C VAL A 250 2.89 -19.94 15.07
N GLN A 251 3.20 -21.03 15.77
CA GLN A 251 2.27 -21.72 16.68
C GLN A 251 1.75 -20.84 17.81
N LYS A 252 2.63 -20.05 18.43
CA LYS A 252 2.28 -19.13 19.53
C LYS A 252 1.49 -17.89 19.09
N THR A 253 1.41 -17.63 17.79
CA THR A 253 0.76 -16.45 17.23
C THR A 253 -0.48 -16.83 16.43
N TRP A 254 -0.44 -16.72 15.11
CA TRP A 254 -1.64 -16.76 14.28
C TRP A 254 -2.13 -18.18 13.99
N TYR A 255 -1.25 -19.18 14.06
CA TYR A 255 -1.56 -20.57 13.68
C TYR A 255 -2.66 -21.19 14.54
N GLY A 256 -2.76 -20.81 15.82
CA GLY A 256 -3.82 -21.26 16.73
C GLY A 256 -5.23 -20.86 16.28
N PHE A 257 -5.36 -19.80 15.47
CA PHE A 257 -6.65 -19.28 15.00
C PHE A 257 -7.11 -19.84 13.65
N ALA A 258 -6.24 -20.58 12.94
CA ALA A 258 -6.62 -21.31 11.74
C ALA A 258 -7.21 -22.67 12.11
N ASN A 259 -8.22 -23.15 11.40
CA ASN A 259 -8.79 -24.48 11.68
C ASN A 259 -8.14 -25.54 10.79
N GLU A 260 -8.18 -25.35 9.48
CA GLU A 260 -7.57 -26.24 8.48
C GLU A 260 -6.16 -25.73 8.17
N LYS A 261 -5.13 -26.48 8.61
CA LYS A 261 -3.74 -26.01 8.56
C LYS A 261 -2.72 -27.15 8.61
N ALA A 262 -1.56 -26.92 8.02
CA ALA A 262 -0.44 -27.87 8.08
C ALA A 262 0.93 -27.15 7.97
N PHE A 263 1.93 -27.73 8.64
CA PHE A 263 3.33 -27.39 8.40
C PHE A 263 3.91 -28.35 7.35
N PHE A 264 4.58 -27.80 6.34
CA PHE A 264 5.22 -28.57 5.27
C PHE A 264 6.73 -28.47 5.39
N SER A 265 7.37 -29.60 5.67
CA SER A 265 8.78 -29.69 6.02
C SER A 265 9.49 -30.77 5.19
N ASP A 266 10.82 -30.72 5.14
CA ASP A 266 11.65 -31.81 4.62
C ASP A 266 11.67 -33.02 5.58
N LEU A 267 11.65 -32.77 6.89
CA LEU A 267 11.56 -33.80 7.93
C LEU A 267 10.16 -33.86 8.58
N GLU A 268 9.66 -35.08 8.76
CA GLU A 268 8.46 -35.37 9.57
C GLU A 268 8.80 -35.29 11.06
N ASP A 269 8.08 -34.44 11.80
CA ASP A 269 8.26 -34.25 13.24
C ASP A 269 6.91 -34.47 13.95
N PRO A 270 6.74 -35.57 14.73
CA PRO A 270 5.51 -35.83 15.46
C PRO A 270 5.15 -34.80 16.54
N SER A 271 6.14 -34.02 17.03
CA SER A 271 5.93 -33.00 18.07
C SER A 271 5.31 -31.70 17.54
N ILE A 272 5.40 -31.51 16.22
CA ILE A 272 4.87 -30.38 15.44
C ILE A 272 4.38 -31.00 14.14
N PRO A 273 3.20 -31.64 14.11
CA PRO A 273 2.81 -32.56 13.04
C PRO A 273 3.03 -31.92 11.67
N THR A 274 4.14 -32.30 11.05
CA THR A 274 4.58 -31.79 9.76
C THR A 274 4.24 -32.81 8.70
N VAL A 275 3.82 -32.33 7.54
CA VAL A 275 3.65 -33.15 6.34
C VAL A 275 4.97 -33.10 5.57
N SER A 276 5.69 -34.22 5.54
CA SER A 276 6.85 -34.37 4.65
C SER A 276 6.39 -34.79 3.24
N LEU A 277 6.65 -33.92 2.26
CA LEU A 277 6.39 -34.21 0.84
C LEU A 277 7.58 -34.90 0.15
N LYS A 278 8.56 -35.38 0.92
CA LYS A 278 9.81 -36.01 0.44
C LYS A 278 10.61 -35.11 -0.53
N VAL A 279 10.44 -33.80 -0.41
CA VAL A 279 11.23 -32.81 -1.13
C VAL A 279 12.38 -32.38 -0.21
N PRO A 280 13.65 -32.66 -0.55
CA PRO A 280 14.78 -32.27 0.28
C PRO A 280 14.88 -30.74 0.38
N ASN A 281 15.43 -30.25 1.49
CA ASN A 281 15.73 -28.84 1.63
C ASN A 281 16.95 -28.45 0.78
N THR A 282 16.88 -27.32 0.08
CA THR A 282 17.93 -26.81 -0.80
C THR A 282 18.13 -25.31 -0.57
N ASN A 283 19.35 -24.82 -0.79
CA ASN A 283 19.65 -23.37 -0.71
C ASN A 283 19.17 -22.59 -1.95
N GLN A 284 18.79 -23.29 -3.02
CA GLN A 284 18.24 -22.75 -4.26
C GLN A 284 17.15 -23.71 -4.77
N GLY A 285 16.11 -23.21 -5.44
CA GLY A 285 15.03 -24.07 -5.97
C GLY A 285 13.88 -24.34 -5.00
N HIS A 286 13.56 -23.38 -4.11
CA HIS A 286 12.39 -23.46 -3.21
C HIS A 286 11.05 -23.68 -3.93
N CYS A 287 10.99 -23.42 -5.24
CA CYS A 287 9.82 -23.64 -6.08
C CYS A 287 9.32 -25.10 -6.06
N GLN A 288 10.20 -26.10 -5.93
CA GLN A 288 9.77 -27.50 -5.93
C GLN A 288 8.91 -27.83 -4.71
N LYS A 289 9.28 -27.31 -3.52
CA LYS A 289 8.49 -27.49 -2.30
C LYS A 289 7.14 -26.77 -2.42
N THR A 290 7.13 -25.54 -2.92
CA THR A 290 5.89 -24.80 -3.22
C THR A 290 4.96 -25.59 -4.14
N LEU A 291 5.47 -26.13 -5.26
CA LEU A 291 4.68 -26.93 -6.19
C LEU A 291 4.14 -28.21 -5.56
N ALA A 292 4.94 -28.89 -4.73
CA ALA A 292 4.49 -30.07 -4.01
C ALA A 292 3.36 -29.74 -3.01
N ILE A 293 3.45 -28.60 -2.32
CA ILE A 293 2.40 -28.12 -1.40
C ILE A 293 1.11 -27.81 -2.17
N LEU A 294 1.21 -27.19 -3.36
CA LEU A 294 0.05 -26.94 -4.22
C LEU A 294 -0.62 -28.26 -4.64
N GLN A 295 0.15 -29.25 -5.10
CA GLN A 295 -0.37 -30.57 -5.47
C GLN A 295 -1.02 -31.30 -4.29
N TYR A 296 -0.44 -31.20 -3.10
CA TYR A 296 -1.03 -31.74 -1.88
C TYR A 296 -2.37 -31.05 -1.56
N SER A 297 -2.39 -29.71 -1.60
CA SER A 297 -3.57 -28.91 -1.27
C SER A 297 -4.74 -29.21 -2.20
N VAL A 298 -4.49 -29.43 -3.50
CA VAL A 298 -5.53 -29.87 -4.45
C VAL A 298 -6.20 -31.17 -4.00
N LYS A 299 -5.41 -32.17 -3.57
CA LYS A 299 -5.96 -33.45 -3.07
C LYS A 299 -6.77 -33.28 -1.79
N GLU A 300 -6.40 -32.33 -0.93
CA GLU A 300 -7.18 -32.02 0.26
C GLU A 300 -8.51 -31.34 -0.10
N PHE A 301 -8.53 -30.48 -1.11
CA PHE A 301 -9.77 -29.84 -1.60
C PHE A 301 -10.72 -30.85 -2.25
N GLU A 302 -10.19 -31.86 -2.95
CA GLU A 302 -10.98 -32.98 -3.48
C GLU A 302 -11.67 -33.81 -2.39
N LYS A 303 -11.00 -33.97 -1.23
CA LYS A 303 -11.56 -34.72 -0.08
C LYS A 303 -12.51 -33.90 0.76
N ASN A 304 -12.26 -32.59 0.89
CA ASN A 304 -13.06 -31.67 1.68
C ASN A 304 -13.58 -30.52 0.82
N PRO A 305 -14.79 -30.67 0.23
CA PRO A 305 -15.39 -29.65 -0.62
C PRO A 305 -15.68 -28.30 0.06
N LYS A 306 -15.53 -28.20 1.39
CA LYS A 306 -15.62 -26.91 2.11
C LYS A 306 -14.41 -26.02 1.88
N LEU A 307 -13.24 -26.62 1.60
CA LEU A 307 -12.02 -25.87 1.33
C LEU A 307 -12.11 -25.20 -0.03
N GLN A 308 -11.94 -23.88 -0.05
CA GLN A 308 -12.06 -23.06 -1.25
C GLN A 308 -10.83 -22.17 -1.47
N TRP A 309 -10.09 -21.87 -0.40
CA TRP A 309 -8.97 -20.95 -0.42
C TRP A 309 -7.72 -21.59 0.17
N LEU A 310 -6.58 -21.39 -0.49
CA LEU A 310 -5.27 -21.76 0.01
C LEU A 310 -4.51 -20.50 0.43
N VAL A 311 -4.02 -20.48 1.66
CA VAL A 311 -3.07 -19.48 2.15
C VAL A 311 -1.73 -20.17 2.35
N LEU A 312 -0.83 -20.00 1.39
CA LEU A 312 0.53 -20.53 1.43
C LEU A 312 1.49 -19.45 1.91
N VAL A 313 2.19 -19.72 3.01
CA VAL A 313 3.10 -18.75 3.66
C VAL A 313 4.40 -19.42 4.10
N ASP A 314 5.43 -18.60 4.33
CA ASP A 314 6.71 -19.05 4.87
C ASP A 314 6.69 -18.97 6.41
N ASP A 315 7.62 -19.66 7.06
CA ASP A 315 7.67 -19.79 8.53
C ASP A 315 8.09 -18.51 9.27
N ASP A 316 8.51 -17.48 8.55
CA ASP A 316 8.81 -16.13 9.05
C ASP A 316 7.70 -15.11 8.73
N THR A 317 6.51 -15.59 8.33
CA THR A 317 5.34 -14.73 8.08
C THR A 317 4.49 -14.53 9.34
N ILE A 318 4.17 -13.27 9.66
CA ILE A 318 3.13 -12.90 10.61
C ILE A 318 1.89 -12.45 9.84
N LEU A 319 0.72 -12.98 10.19
CA LEU A 319 -0.55 -12.60 9.57
C LEU A 319 -1.70 -12.57 10.58
N SER A 320 -2.83 -12.01 10.16
CA SER A 320 -4.08 -12.09 10.90
C SER A 320 -5.05 -13.02 10.16
N VAL A 321 -5.32 -14.19 10.74
CA VAL A 321 -6.29 -15.16 10.18
C VAL A 321 -7.64 -14.49 9.95
N ALA A 322 -8.16 -13.80 10.97
CA ALA A 322 -9.42 -13.08 10.88
C ALA A 322 -9.44 -12.04 9.74
N ARG A 323 -8.31 -11.40 9.46
CA ARG A 323 -8.22 -10.41 8.38
C ARG A 323 -8.26 -11.07 7.00
N ILE A 324 -7.47 -12.11 6.79
CA ILE A 324 -7.43 -12.85 5.52
C ILE A 324 -8.81 -13.45 5.23
N THR A 325 -9.42 -14.10 6.22
CA THR A 325 -10.76 -14.69 6.09
C THR A 325 -11.84 -13.65 5.77
N LYS A 326 -11.69 -12.40 6.22
CA LYS A 326 -12.59 -11.31 5.84
C LYS A 326 -12.28 -10.75 4.46
N LEU A 327 -11.01 -10.64 4.08
CA LEU A 327 -10.58 -10.11 2.78
C LEU A 327 -11.06 -10.99 1.63
N LYS A 328 -10.94 -12.32 1.76
CA LYS A 328 -11.36 -13.28 0.72
C LYS A 328 -12.82 -13.08 0.28
N THR A 329 -13.70 -12.65 1.20
CA THR A 329 -15.13 -12.44 0.92
C THR A 329 -15.38 -11.39 -0.15
N CYS A 330 -14.41 -10.50 -0.41
CA CYS A 330 -14.48 -9.50 -1.47
C CYS A 330 -14.17 -10.03 -2.87
N PHE A 331 -13.71 -11.28 -2.97
CA PHE A 331 -13.38 -11.98 -4.21
C PHE A 331 -14.28 -13.19 -4.48
N GLU A 332 -15.18 -13.52 -3.55
CA GLU A 332 -16.16 -14.60 -3.73
C GLU A 332 -17.33 -14.13 -4.62
N LYS A 333 -17.84 -15.01 -5.50
CA LYS A 333 -18.98 -14.69 -6.37
C LYS A 333 -20.19 -14.31 -5.52
N GLY A 334 -20.70 -13.10 -5.70
CA GLY A 334 -21.81 -12.54 -4.91
C GLY A 334 -21.36 -11.64 -3.74
N GLY A 335 -20.07 -11.43 -3.53
CA GLY A 335 -19.49 -10.52 -2.54
C GLY A 335 -19.53 -9.04 -2.93
N LEU A 336 -20.57 -8.61 -3.65
CA LEU A 336 -20.90 -7.18 -3.73
C LEU A 336 -21.80 -6.88 -2.52
N PRO A 337 -21.38 -6.01 -1.58
CA PRO A 337 -22.24 -5.57 -0.49
C PRO A 337 -23.47 -4.83 -0.98
#